data_AF-A0A969QQN9-F1
#
_entry.id   AF-A0A969QQN9-F1
#
_cell.length_a   1.000
_cell.length_b   1.000
_cell.length_c   1.000
_cell.angle_alpha   90.00
_cell.angle_beta   90.00
_cell.angle_gamma   90.00
#
_symmetry.space_group_name_H-M   'P 1'
#
loop_
_entity.id
_entity.type
_entity.pdbx_description
1 polymer ?
#
loop_
_entity_poly.entity_id
_entity_poly.type
_entity_poly.pdbx_seq_one_letter_code
_entity_poly.pdbx_strand_id
1 'polypeptide(L)'
;MGRQFSATIPGTWREEVKSGRNSSGMVKTYYQDGTAKGVLTFQKNLGGGSFVSPDIPFQSRWRVNGDIVDTYDVKTGFLGMFPKGQVIQDRIISVSPNRIVTRSLKSGSVEILKRQ
;
A
#
# COMPACT_ATOMS: atom_id res chain seq x y z
N MET A 1 -1.78 -28.15 -7.68
CA MET A 1 -2.74 -27.62 -6.68
C MET A 1 -2.21 -26.27 -6.21
N GLY A 2 -2.71 -25.17 -6.79
CA GLY A 2 -2.27 -23.82 -6.43
C GLY A 2 -2.89 -23.42 -5.09
N ARG A 3 -2.07 -23.06 -4.09
CA ARG A 3 -2.55 -22.49 -2.83
C ARG A 3 -3.27 -21.18 -3.15
N GLN A 4 -4.59 -21.19 -3.04
CA GLN A 4 -5.42 -20.00 -3.09
C GLN A 4 -5.17 -19.24 -1.78
N PHE A 5 -4.41 -18.15 -1.83
CA PHE A 5 -4.17 -17.32 -0.65
C PHE A 5 -5.50 -16.66 -0.26
N SER A 6 -6.10 -17.10 0.84
CA SER A 6 -7.32 -16.52 1.36
C SER A 6 -7.10 -15.03 1.59
N ALA A 7 -7.84 -14.23 0.83
CA ALA A 7 -8.18 -12.81 0.99
C ALA A 7 -7.35 -12.02 2.02
N THR A 8 -6.70 -10.95 1.56
CA THR A 8 -6.07 -9.89 2.37
C THR A 8 -6.79 -9.68 3.70
N ILE A 9 -6.06 -9.84 4.80
CA ILE A 9 -6.61 -9.74 6.16
C ILE A 9 -7.04 -8.27 6.40
N PRO A 10 -8.33 -8.00 6.67
CA PRO A 10 -8.80 -6.68 7.06
C PRO A 10 -8.05 -6.18 8.31
N GLY A 11 -7.80 -4.87 8.37
CA GLY A 11 -7.05 -4.26 9.46
C GLY A 11 -6.16 -3.12 8.98
N THR A 12 -5.44 -2.52 9.93
CA THR A 12 -4.49 -1.44 9.65
C THR A 12 -3.09 -2.01 9.44
N TRP A 13 -2.50 -1.63 8.32
CA TRP A 13 -1.20 -2.11 7.89
C TRP A 13 -0.30 -0.94 7.52
N ARG A 14 0.96 -1.05 7.89
CA ARG A 14 2.00 -0.08 7.56
C ARG A 14 2.99 -0.68 6.59
N GLU A 15 3.27 0.05 5.54
CA GLU A 15 4.38 -0.14 4.63
C GLU A 15 5.38 1.01 4.82
N GLU A 16 6.67 0.69 4.73
CA GLU A 16 7.75 1.68 4.79
C GLU A 16 8.82 1.30 3.77
N VAL A 17 9.12 2.23 2.87
CA VAL A 17 10.17 2.12 1.86
C VAL A 17 11.26 3.14 2.19
N LYS A 18 12.48 2.67 2.40
CA LYS A 18 13.67 3.51 2.62
C LYS A 18 14.59 3.43 1.41
N SER A 19 14.95 4.58 0.84
CA SER A 19 15.88 4.69 -0.28
C SER A 19 16.89 5.80 0.00
N GLY A 20 18.07 5.40 0.47
CA GLY A 20 19.15 6.31 0.85
C GLY A 20 18.69 7.33 1.90
N ARG A 21 18.65 8.60 1.49
CA ARG A 21 18.21 9.72 2.34
C ARG A 21 16.71 9.93 2.36
N ASN A 22 15.94 9.23 1.52
CA ASN A 22 14.50 9.36 1.44
C ASN A 22 13.80 8.19 2.11
N SER A 23 12.66 8.44 2.76
CA SER A 23 11.74 7.42 3.22
C SER A 23 10.32 7.81 2.83
N SER A 24 9.58 6.87 2.27
CA SER A 24 8.14 6.99 2.04
C SER A 24 7.44 5.91 2.85
N GLY A 25 6.37 6.30 3.54
CA GLY A 25 5.52 5.40 4.29
C GLY A 25 4.10 5.41 3.76
N MET A 26 3.40 4.31 3.96
CA MET A 26 1.97 4.24 3.79
C MET A 26 1.37 3.52 4.98
N VAL A 27 0.38 4.12 5.61
CA VAL A 27 -0.53 3.43 6.53
C VAL A 27 -1.84 3.25 5.80
N LYS A 28 -2.30 2.00 5.68
CA LYS A 28 -3.52 1.64 4.97
C LYS A 28 -4.36 0.71 5.83
N THR A 29 -5.61 1.07 6.05
CA THR A 29 -6.62 0.23 6.69
C THR A 29 -7.52 -0.38 5.63
N TYR A 30 -7.54 -1.71 5.57
CA TYR A 30 -8.45 -2.48 4.71
C TYR A 30 -9.70 -2.86 5.50
N TYR A 31 -10.87 -2.49 4.99
CA TYR A 31 -12.17 -2.82 5.59
C TYR A 31 -12.84 -3.98 4.83
N GLN A 32 -13.65 -4.76 5.54
CA GLN A 32 -14.36 -5.92 4.99
C GLN A 32 -15.34 -5.57 3.86
N ASP A 33 -15.79 -4.32 3.78
CA ASP A 33 -16.69 -3.81 2.73
C ASP A 33 -15.97 -3.53 1.39
N GLY A 34 -14.68 -3.85 1.29
CA GLY A 34 -13.86 -3.61 0.10
C GLY A 34 -13.41 -2.17 -0.05
N THR A 35 -13.56 -1.33 0.98
CA THR A 35 -12.94 0.00 1.04
C THR A 35 -11.61 -0.04 1.76
N ALA A 36 -10.72 0.89 1.43
CA ALA A 36 -9.50 1.12 2.17
C ALA A 36 -9.24 2.62 2.33
N LYS A 37 -8.76 3.01 3.51
CA LYS A 37 -8.37 4.39 3.82
C LYS A 37 -6.95 4.41 4.33
N GLY A 38 -6.26 5.52 4.15
CA GLY A 38 -4.89 5.59 4.60
C GLY A 38 -4.27 6.96 4.48
N VAL A 39 -3.00 6.99 4.80
CA VAL A 39 -2.14 8.16 4.76
C VAL A 39 -0.82 7.79 4.09
N LEU A 40 -0.39 8.62 3.15
CA LEU A 40 0.95 8.59 2.58
C LEU A 40 1.83 9.61 3.32
N THR A 41 3.04 9.19 3.68
CA THR A 41 4.03 10.04 4.33
C THR A 41 5.31 10.05 3.50
N PHE A 42 5.92 11.22 3.33
CA PHE A 42 7.20 11.37 2.65
C PHE A 42 8.17 12.15 3.52
N GLN A 43 9.36 11.60 3.71
CA GLN A 43 10.43 12.23 4.45
C GLN A 43 11.73 12.17 3.64
N LYS A 44 12.47 13.29 3.67
CA LYS A 44 13.77 13.44 3.04
C LYS A 44 14.76 13.97 4.08
N ASN A 45 15.81 13.20 4.34
CA ASN A 45 16.89 13.55 5.27
C ASN A 45 18.00 14.29 4.51
N LEU A 46 18.30 15.53 4.91
CA LEU A 46 19.24 16.42 4.22
C LEU A 46 20.47 16.71 5.08
N GLY A 47 21.25 15.70 5.51
CA GLY A 47 22.61 15.87 6.08
C GLY A 47 22.78 16.70 7.37
N GLY A 48 21.83 17.57 7.71
CA GLY A 48 21.77 18.47 8.87
C GLY A 48 20.32 18.87 9.22
N GLY A 49 19.31 18.20 8.65
CA GLY A 49 17.89 18.39 8.94
C GLY A 49 17.02 17.38 8.18
N SER A 50 15.75 17.23 8.57
CA SER A 50 14.77 16.41 7.85
C SER A 50 13.64 17.29 7.32
N PHE A 51 13.24 17.05 6.07
CA PHE A 51 12.00 17.57 5.51
C PHE A 51 10.96 16.46 5.57
N VAL A 52 9.82 16.74 6.20
CA VAL A 52 8.67 15.82 6.27
C VAL A 52 7.51 16.52 5.56
N SER A 53 6.96 15.87 4.53
CA SER A 53 5.75 16.38 3.88
C SER A 53 4.55 16.23 4.83
N PRO A 54 3.55 17.12 4.74
CA PRO A 54 2.26 16.85 5.35
C PRO A 54 1.70 15.49 4.91
N ASP A 55 1.02 14.84 5.83
CA ASP A 55 0.31 13.58 5.60
C ASP A 55 -0.72 13.74 4.47
N ILE A 56 -0.68 12.86 3.48
CA ILE A 56 -1.61 12.90 2.35
C ILE A 56 -2.65 11.81 2.55
N PRO A 57 -3.89 12.17 2.96
CA PRO A 57 -4.94 11.18 3.11
C PRO A 57 -5.36 10.65 1.75
N PHE A 58 -5.65 9.35 1.72
CA PHE A 58 -6.25 8.71 0.56
C PHE A 58 -7.39 7.77 0.94
N GLN A 59 -8.25 7.55 -0.04
CA GLN A 59 -9.30 6.53 -0.01
C GLN A 59 -9.20 5.71 -1.28
N SER A 60 -9.52 4.43 -1.20
CA SER A 60 -9.48 3.51 -2.34
C SER A 60 -10.49 2.39 -2.14
N ARG A 61 -10.70 1.62 -3.19
CA ARG A 61 -11.37 0.32 -3.12
C ARG A 61 -10.35 -0.78 -3.34
N TRP A 62 -10.64 -1.95 -2.80
CA TRP A 62 -9.81 -3.13 -2.99
C TRP A 62 -10.66 -4.38 -3.17
N ARG A 63 -10.09 -5.36 -3.86
CA ARG A 63 -10.63 -6.72 -3.96
C ARG A 63 -9.48 -7.69 -4.15
N VAL A 64 -9.75 -8.97 -3.87
CA VAL A 64 -8.80 -10.06 -4.11
C VAL A 64 -9.36 -10.96 -5.19
N ASN A 65 -8.55 -11.21 -6.21
CA ASN A 65 -8.86 -12.14 -7.30
C ASN A 65 -7.76 -13.21 -7.37
N GLY A 66 -8.03 -14.37 -6.76
CA GLY A 66 -7.02 -15.42 -6.60
C GLY A 66 -5.88 -14.95 -5.68
N ASP A 67 -4.67 -14.86 -6.22
CA ASP A 67 -3.48 -14.35 -5.53
C ASP A 67 -3.22 -12.86 -5.80
N ILE A 68 -4.09 -12.15 -6.51
CA ILE A 68 -3.89 -10.73 -6.86
C ILE A 68 -4.78 -9.83 -6.00
N VAL A 69 -4.18 -8.80 -5.42
CA VAL A 69 -4.89 -7.66 -4.82
C VAL A 69 -5.01 -6.56 -5.87
N ASP A 70 -6.24 -6.22 -6.25
CA ASP A 70 -6.51 -5.03 -7.05
C ASP A 70 -6.83 -3.87 -6.10
N THR A 71 -6.10 -2.77 -6.19
CA THR A 71 -6.46 -1.48 -5.58
C THR A 71 -6.88 -0.52 -6.69
N TYR A 72 -8.07 0.07 -6.58
CA TYR A 72 -8.68 0.92 -7.60
C TYR A 72 -9.46 2.07 -6.96
N ASP A 73 -9.97 2.98 -7.80
CA ASP A 73 -10.69 4.20 -7.37
C ASP A 73 -9.92 5.00 -6.30
N VAL A 74 -8.59 5.09 -6.46
CA VAL A 74 -7.74 5.82 -5.52
C VAL A 74 -8.01 7.31 -5.62
N LYS A 75 -8.47 7.89 -4.51
CA LYS A 75 -8.73 9.31 -4.33
C LYS A 75 -7.76 9.84 -3.28
N THR A 76 -7.06 10.92 -3.60
CA THR A 76 -6.16 11.62 -2.67
C THR A 76 -6.54 13.09 -2.61
N GLY A 77 -6.02 13.82 -1.62
CA GLY A 77 -6.09 15.28 -1.60
C GLY A 77 -5.23 15.97 -2.67
N PHE A 78 -4.42 15.22 -3.43
CA PHE A 78 -3.51 15.72 -4.46
C PHE A 78 -3.98 15.31 -5.86
N LEU A 79 -4.57 16.27 -6.57
CA LEU A 79 -5.01 16.08 -7.95
C LEU A 79 -3.86 15.58 -8.83
N GLY A 80 -4.11 14.52 -9.60
CA GLY A 80 -3.14 13.96 -10.55
C GLY A 80 -2.12 12.97 -9.97
N MET A 81 -2.11 12.71 -8.66
CA MET A 81 -1.19 11.73 -8.06
C MET A 81 -1.44 10.31 -8.56
N PHE A 82 -2.70 9.94 -8.79
CA PHE A 82 -3.10 8.67 -9.40
C PHE A 82 -3.96 8.96 -10.64
N PRO A 83 -3.58 8.46 -11.83
CA PRO A 83 -4.41 8.54 -13.01
C PRO A 83 -5.83 8.02 -12.79
N LYS A 84 -6.81 8.68 -13.41
CA LYS A 84 -8.21 8.25 -13.36
C LYS A 84 -8.33 6.84 -13.95
N GLY A 85 -9.01 5.94 -13.22
CA GLY A 85 -9.20 4.55 -13.62
C GLY A 85 -7.95 3.68 -13.46
N GLN A 86 -6.88 4.18 -12.83
CA GLN A 86 -5.73 3.35 -12.51
C GLN A 86 -6.14 2.21 -11.57
N VAL A 87 -5.71 1.00 -11.94
CA VAL A 87 -5.74 -0.17 -11.08
C VAL A 87 -4.30 -0.55 -10.75
N ILE A 88 -4.00 -0.62 -9.46
CA ILE A 88 -2.74 -1.12 -8.94
C ILE A 88 -2.95 -2.60 -8.62
N GLN A 89 -2.07 -3.46 -9.11
CA GLN A 89 -2.21 -4.90 -8.99
C GLN A 89 -0.97 -5.48 -8.34
N ASP A 90 -1.16 -6.13 -7.20
CA ASP A 90 -0.08 -6.71 -6.41
C ASP A 90 -0.36 -8.19 -6.14
N ARG A 91 0.59 -9.05 -6.51
CA ARG A 91 0.53 -10.47 -6.23
C ARG A 91 0.88 -10.74 -4.77
N ILE A 92 -0.01 -11.40 -4.05
CA ILE A 92 0.22 -11.92 -2.70
C ILE A 92 1.25 -13.05 -2.79
N ILE A 93 2.40 -12.84 -2.15
CA ILE A 93 3.45 -13.86 -2.02
C ILE A 93 3.24 -14.67 -0.74
N SER A 94 2.93 -13.99 0.37
CA SER A 94 2.68 -14.64 1.65
C SER A 94 1.83 -13.78 2.58
N VAL A 95 1.07 -14.43 3.45
CA VAL A 95 0.19 -13.80 4.44
C VAL A 95 0.41 -14.48 5.78
N SER A 96 0.57 -13.68 6.83
CA SER A 96 0.56 -14.11 8.23
C SER A 96 -0.23 -13.11 9.08
N PRO A 97 -0.57 -13.43 10.34
CA PRO A 97 -1.41 -12.57 11.18
C PRO A 97 -0.93 -11.12 11.32
N ASN A 98 0.39 -10.89 11.19
CA ASN A 98 1.04 -9.60 11.40
C ASN A 98 1.84 -9.11 10.18
N ARG A 99 1.83 -9.85 9.07
CA ARG A 99 2.62 -9.52 7.89
C ARG A 99 1.95 -9.95 6.60
N ILE A 100 1.91 -9.06 5.62
CA ILE A 100 1.54 -9.36 4.24
C ILE A 100 2.74 -9.03 3.36
N VAL A 101 3.11 -9.94 2.46
CA VAL A 101 4.15 -9.70 1.46
C VAL A 101 3.51 -9.75 0.09
N THR A 102 3.63 -8.67 -0.65
CA THR A 102 3.11 -8.52 -2.00
C THR A 102 4.23 -8.23 -2.98
N ARG A 103 3.97 -8.45 -4.27
CA ARG A 103 4.82 -8.02 -5.37
C ARG A 103 4.00 -7.31 -6.42
N SER A 104 4.36 -6.06 -6.72
CA SER A 104 3.70 -5.31 -7.78
C SER A 104 3.86 -6.01 -9.12
N LEU A 105 2.75 -6.23 -9.82
CA LEU A 105 2.78 -6.85 -11.15
C LEU A 105 3.40 -5.91 -12.20
N LYS A 106 3.34 -4.59 -11.99
CA LYS A 106 3.84 -3.60 -12.94
C LYS A 106 5.35 -3.39 -12.84
N SER A 107 5.89 -3.25 -11.63
CA SER A 107 7.32 -2.96 -11.42
C SER A 107 8.14 -4.17 -10.99
N GLY A 108 7.50 -5.26 -10.52
CA GLY A 108 8.17 -6.39 -9.88
C GLY A 108 8.68 -6.08 -8.46
N SER A 109 8.44 -4.88 -7.94
CA SER A 109 8.84 -4.48 -6.58
C SER A 109 8.16 -5.34 -5.53
N VAL A 110 8.90 -5.74 -4.50
CA VAL A 110 8.36 -6.47 -3.34
C VAL A 110 8.03 -5.48 -2.24
N GLU A 111 6.82 -5.58 -1.73
CA GLU A 111 6.28 -4.73 -0.68
C GLU A 111 5.98 -5.58 0.56
N ILE A 112 6.23 -5.02 1.74
CA ILE A 112 6.02 -5.71 3.01
C ILE A 112 5.16 -4.83 3.89
N LEU A 113 3.92 -5.26 4.10
CA LEU A 113 3.00 -4.62 5.01
C LEU A 113 3.06 -5.30 6.37
N LYS A 114 3.24 -4.52 7.43
CA LYS A 114 3.22 -4.97 8.83
C LYS A 114 1.96 -4.49 9.51
N ARG A 115 1.34 -5.33 10.34
CA ARG A 115 0.16 -4.93 11.10
C ARG A 115 0.52 -3.84 12.12
N GLN A 116 -0.37 -2.86 12.26
CA GLN A 116 -0.29 -1.86 13.33
C GLN A 116 -1.08 -2.30 14.57
#